data_AF-A0A455UI83-F1
#
_entry.id   AF-A0A455UI83-F1
#
_cell.length_a   1.000
_cell.length_b   1.000
_cell.length_c   1.000
_cell.angle_alpha   90.00
_cell.angle_beta   90.00
_cell.angle_gamma   90.00
#
_symmetry.space_group_name_H-M   'P 1'
#
loop_
_entity.id
_entity.type
_entity.pdbx_description
1 polymer ?
#
loop_
_entity_poly.entity_id
_entity_poly.type
_entity_poly.pdbx_seq_one_letter_code
_entity_poly.pdbx_strand_id
1 'polypeptide(L)'
;MIVAAYAVSPIDLIPDFIPVLGYVDDIIIVPLGILLVVKLTPPEVMNEHRATADAASERPVSRIAAGVFIAIWFFFATFLARMLL
;
A
#
# COMPACT_ATOMS: atom_id res chain seq x y z
N MET A 1 15.94 -0.26 -3.01
CA MET A 1 15.37 1.10 -2.88
C MET A 1 14.36 1.47 -3.97
N ILE A 2 14.50 1.00 -5.21
CA ILE A 2 13.59 1.37 -6.32
C ILE A 2 12.12 0.96 -6.05
N VAL A 3 11.86 -0.24 -5.53
CA VAL A 3 10.49 -0.69 -5.21
C VAL A 3 9.85 0.11 -4.07
N ALA A 4 10.62 0.45 -3.03
CA ALA A 4 10.14 1.30 -1.94
C ALA A 4 9.94 2.75 -2.39
N ALA A 5 10.79 3.26 -3.27
CA ALA A 5 10.62 4.58 -3.87
C ALA A 5 9.40 4.64 -4.80
N TYR A 6 9.08 3.55 -5.50
CA TYR A 6 7.86 3.42 -6.29
C TYR A 6 6.60 3.43 -5.42
N ALA A 7 6.58 2.68 -4.31
CA ALA A 7 5.44 2.66 -3.39
C ALA A 7 5.13 4.02 -2.73
N VAL A 8 6.09 4.96 -2.74
CA VAL A 8 5.94 6.32 -2.17
C VAL A 8 5.99 7.39 -3.28
N SER A 9 6.07 6.99 -4.54
CA SER A 9 6.16 7.88 -5.69
C SER A 9 4.81 8.50 -6.00
N PRO A 10 4.72 9.83 -6.23
CA PRO A 10 3.50 10.49 -6.71
C PRO A 10 3.25 10.28 -8.23
N ILE A 11 4.03 9.39 -8.87
CA ILE A 11 3.95 9.05 -10.29
C ILE A 11 3.55 7.57 -10.37
N ASP A 12 2.32 7.32 -10.81
CA ASP A 12 1.84 5.97 -11.16
C ASP A 12 2.37 5.59 -12.54
N LEU A 13 2.85 4.35 -12.69
CA LEU A 13 3.41 3.85 -13.94
C LEU A 13 2.32 3.75 -15.02
N ILE A 14 1.11 3.33 -14.60
CA ILE A 14 -0.13 3.46 -15.36
C ILE A 14 -1.00 4.52 -14.69
N PRO A 15 -1.25 5.66 -15.35
CA PRO A 15 -2.13 6.68 -14.80
C PRO A 15 -3.52 6.11 -14.51
N ASP A 16 -4.06 6.37 -13.32
CA ASP A 16 -5.45 6.06 -12.91
C ASP A 16 -6.53 6.63 -13.84
N PHE A 17 -6.14 7.51 -14.77
CA PHE A 17 -6.98 8.06 -15.82
C PHE A 17 -7.47 7.04 -16.85
N ILE A 18 -6.88 5.82 -16.89
CA ILE A 18 -7.32 4.76 -17.80
C ILE A 18 -8.17 3.74 -17.02
N PRO A 19 -9.51 3.72 -17.19
CA PRO A 19 -10.37 2.76 -16.53
C PRO A 19 -9.91 1.32 -16.81
N VAL A 20 -9.90 0.46 -15.79
CA VAL A 20 -9.42 -0.93 -15.80
C VAL A 20 -7.90 -1.10 -15.82
N LEU A 21 -7.16 -0.33 -16.62
CA LEU A 21 -5.70 -0.48 -16.74
C LEU A 21 -4.93 0.06 -15.52
N GLY A 22 -5.41 1.11 -14.84
CA GLY A 22 -4.78 1.62 -13.62
C GLY A 22 -4.64 0.58 -12.50
N TYR A 23 -5.62 -0.34 -12.38
CA TYR A 23 -5.58 -1.42 -11.36
C TYR A 23 -4.61 -2.56 -11.69
N VAL A 24 -4.07 -2.61 -12.91
CA VAL A 24 -3.16 -3.69 -13.33
C VAL A 24 -1.85 -3.63 -12.54
N ASP A 25 -1.39 -2.42 -12.23
CA ASP A 25 -0.15 -2.21 -11.47
C ASP A 25 -0.29 -2.76 -10.04
N ASP A 26 -1.42 -2.50 -9.38
CA ASP A 26 -1.72 -2.96 -8.03
C ASP A 26 -1.90 -4.48 -7.93
N ILE A 27 -2.45 -5.11 -8.97
CA ILE A 27 -2.76 -6.56 -8.96
C ILE A 27 -1.57 -7.38 -9.44
N ILE A 28 -0.76 -6.86 -10.36
CA ILE A 28 0.28 -7.64 -11.05
C ILE A 28 1.68 -7.11 -10.73
N ILE A 29 1.92 -5.81 -10.94
CA ILE A 29 3.26 -5.24 -10.82
C ILE A 29 3.73 -5.23 -9.37
N VAL A 30 2.88 -4.81 -8.43
CA VAL A 30 3.23 -4.74 -7.01
C VAL A 30 3.58 -6.12 -6.44
N PRO A 31 2.74 -7.18 -6.57
CA PRO A 31 3.11 -8.50 -6.05
C PRO A 31 4.35 -9.10 -6.72
N LEU A 32 4.51 -8.90 -8.03
CA LEU A 32 5.66 -9.42 -8.76
C LEU A 32 6.96 -8.70 -8.37
N GLY A 33 6.89 -7.38 -8.18
CA GLY A 33 8.01 -6.58 -7.69
C GLY A 33 8.43 -6.98 -6.28
N ILE A 34 7.47 -7.22 -5.38
CA ILE A 34 7.73 -7.74 -4.03
C ILE A 34 8.39 -9.12 -4.12
N LEU A 35 7.86 -10.03 -4.93
CA LEU A 35 8.41 -11.38 -5.09
C LEU A 35 9.86 -11.34 -5.59
N LEU A 36 10.15 -10.48 -6.57
CA LEU A 36 11.48 -10.32 -7.12
C LEU A 36 12.46 -9.77 -6.07
N VAL A 37 12.06 -8.75 -5.32
CA VAL A 37 12.89 -8.21 -4.23
C VAL A 37 13.17 -9.26 -3.16
N VAL A 38 12.14 -10.01 -2.75
CA VAL A 38 12.30 -11.09 -1.76
C VAL A 38 13.25 -12.16 -2.28
N LYS A 39 13.15 -12.55 -3.55
CA LYS A 39 14.00 -13.57 -4.17
C LYS A 39 15.46 -13.12 -4.35
N LEU A 40 15.68 -11.83 -4.62
CA LEU A 40 17.01 -11.25 -4.80
C LEU A 40 17.69 -10.86 -3.48
N THR A 41 16.95 -10.82 -2.37
CA THR A 41 17.50 -10.49 -1.06
C THR A 41 18.14 -11.72 -0.44
N PRO A 42 19.42 -11.67 -0.01
CA PRO A 42 20.08 -12.77 0.67
C PRO A 42 19.31 -13.21 1.93
N PRO A 43 19.22 -14.52 2.20
CA PRO A 43 18.43 -15.04 3.33
C PRO A 43 18.97 -14.56 4.69
N GLU A 44 20.27 -14.29 4.82
CA GLU A 44 20.88 -13.78 6.03
C GLU A 44 20.33 -12.39 6.40
N VAL A 45 20.23 -11.49 5.41
CA VAL A 45 19.68 -10.14 5.57
C VAL A 45 18.18 -10.20 5.87
N MET A 46 17.45 -11.09 5.21
CA MET A 46 16.03 -11.28 5.45
C MET A 46 15.75 -11.78 6.87
N ASN A 47 16.58 -12.69 7.39
CA ASN A 47 16.41 -13.26 8.73
C ASN A 47 16.71 -12.23 9.83
N GLU A 48 17.74 -11.40 9.68
CA GLU A 48 18.05 -10.31 10.62
C GLU A 48 16.89 -9.31 10.73
N HIS A 49 16.31 -8.93 9.60
CA HIS A 49 15.19 -7.99 9.58
C HIS A 49 13.85 -8.62 9.96
N ARG A 50 13.63 -9.92 9.73
CA ARG A 50 12.42 -10.63 10.20
C ARG A 50 12.29 -10.59 11.72
N ALA A 51 13.37 -10.83 12.46
CA ALA A 51 13.35 -10.77 13.92
C ALA A 51 12.94 -9.38 14.43
N THR A 52 13.40 -8.32 13.75
CA THR A 52 13.01 -6.94 14.08
C THR A 52 11.55 -6.64 13.70
N ALA A 53 11.08 -7.19 12.57
CA ALA A 53 9.70 -7.04 12.12
C ALA A 53 8.70 -7.78 13.03
N ASP A 54 9.04 -8.98 13.51
CA ASP A 54 8.23 -9.76 14.43
C ASP A 54 8.05 -9.00 15.76
N ALA A 55 9.13 -8.43 16.30
CA ALA A 55 9.07 -7.57 17.47
C ALA A 55 8.27 -6.27 17.24
N ALA A 56 8.24 -5.74 16.01
CA ALA A 56 7.44 -4.57 15.66
C ALA A 56 5.95 -4.91 15.41
N SER A 57 5.63 -6.16 15.08
CA SER A 57 4.26 -6.66 14.89
C SER A 57 3.44 -6.66 16.18
N GLU A 58 4.12 -6.73 17.33
CA GLU A 58 3.49 -6.58 18.65
C GLU A 58 3.07 -5.14 18.97
N ARG A 59 3.38 -4.17 18.10
CA ARG A 59 2.93 -2.79 18.30
C ARG A 59 1.40 -2.70 18.21
N PRO A 60 0.75 -2.01 19.17
CA PRO A 60 -0.71 -1.89 19.15
C PRO A 60 -1.15 -1.13 17.90
N VAL A 61 -1.92 -1.79 17.05
CA VAL A 61 -2.63 -1.13 15.94
C VAL A 61 -3.68 -0.19 16.52
N SER A 62 -3.62 1.09 16.15
CA SER A 62 -4.60 2.07 16.61
C SER A 62 -5.93 1.89 15.88
N ARG A 63 -6.82 1.10 16.48
CA ARG A 63 -8.20 0.92 16.00
C ARG A 63 -8.96 2.25 15.92
N ILE A 64 -8.61 3.21 16.77
CA ILE A 64 -9.16 4.56 16.76
C ILE A 64 -8.76 5.28 15.47
N ALA A 65 -7.47 5.23 15.09
CA ALA A 65 -7.02 5.82 13.84
C ALA A 65 -7.76 5.20 12.63
N ALA A 66 -7.91 3.87 12.60
CA ALA A 66 -8.68 3.19 11.56
C ALA A 66 -10.14 3.68 11.49
N GLY A 67 -10.82 3.81 12.64
CA GLY A 67 -12.18 4.35 12.71
C GLY A 67 -12.29 5.80 12.21
N VAL A 68 -11.31 6.65 12.53
CA VAL A 68 -11.25 8.04 12.04
C VAL A 68 -11.13 8.08 10.52
N PHE A 69 -10.23 7.29 9.93
CA PHE A 69 -10.10 7.22 8.47
C PHE A 69 -11.38 6.76 7.78
N ILE A 70 -12.02 5.72 8.31
CA ILE A 70 -13.31 5.21 7.79
C ILE A 70 -14.37 6.31 7.85
N ALA A 71 -14.50 7.00 8.99
CA ALA A 71 -15.48 8.08 9.15
C ALA A 71 -15.24 9.24 8.18
N ILE A 72 -13.98 9.64 7.98
CA ILE A 72 -13.58 10.67 7.01
C ILE A 72 -14.01 10.26 5.60
N TRP A 73 -13.70 9.03 5.19
CA TRP A 73 -14.09 8.52 3.87
C TRP A 73 -15.60 8.49 3.67
N PHE A 74 -16.36 7.99 4.64
CA PHE A 74 -17.82 8.01 4.58
C PHE A 74 -18.37 9.44 4.49
N PHE A 75 -17.81 10.38 5.25
CA PHE A 75 -18.18 11.79 5.18
C PHE A 75 -17.94 12.36 3.78
N PHE A 76 -16.75 12.18 3.20
CA PHE A 76 -16.45 12.68 1.86
C PHE A 76 -17.28 12.00 0.78
N ALA A 77 -17.47 10.68 0.86
CA ALA A 77 -18.29 9.94 -0.09
C ALA A 77 -19.75 10.41 -0.07
N THR A 78 -20.34 10.59 1.12
CA THR A 78 -21.72 11.09 1.25
C THR A 78 -21.86 12.55 0.84
N PHE A 79 -20.86 13.39 1.14
CA PHE A 79 -20.81 14.77 0.70
C PHE A 79 -20.73 14.88 -0.83
N LEU A 80 -19.85 14.12 -1.46
CA LEU A 80 -19.69 14.09 -2.91
C LEU A 80 -20.95 13.56 -3.61
N ALA A 81 -21.55 12.49 -3.09
CA ALA A 81 -22.79 11.93 -3.62
C ALA A 81 -23.95 12.94 -3.56
N ARG A 82 -24.07 13.70 -2.46
CA ARG A 82 -25.07 14.78 -2.32
C ARG A 82 -24.81 16.00 -3.20
N MET A 83 -23.56 16.24 -3.58
CA MET A 83 -23.22 17.35 -4.48
C MET A 83 -23.54 17.00 -5.95
N LEU A 84 -23.51 15.72 -6.31
CA LEU A 84 -23.73 15.22 -7.67
C LEU A 84 -25.18 14.83 -7.97
N LEU A 85 -26.02 14.61 -6.95
CA LEU A 85 -27.45 14.28 -7.04
C LEU A 85 -28.33 15.50 -6.73
#